data_AF-A0A9P5WUB9-F1
#
_entry.id   AF-A0A9P5WUB9-F1
#
_cell.length_a   1.000
_cell.length_b   1.000
_cell.length_c   1.000
_cell.angle_alpha   90.00
_cell.angle_beta   90.00
_cell.angle_gamma   90.00
#
_symmetry.space_group_name_H-M   'P 1'
#
loop_
_entity.id
_entity.type
_entity.pdbx_description
1 polymer ?
#
loop_
_entity_poly.entity_id
_entity_poly.type
_entity_poly.pdbx_seq_one_letter_code
_entity_poly.pdbx_strand_id
1 'polypeptide(L)'
;MISHFPLPSLRSTFRYARGLHTKTNAAPFNIAFDIDGVLIKINGENMIVSHSPMRSLVPSYKDSNVLVVGGEGSSCKNVAQSYGFKRVVTPDEVHSVYPSVCPTSTCHERPDFQRKEHLQNLEEPIDVVMVFHDSVDWGRDLQLCLDALASKGGVLGTIKESTDLHSTKQSVPIYFSNPDIVCVDRCGAMTTQCHDLVRERSGSV
;
A
#
# COMPACT_ATOMS: atom_id res chain seq x y z
N MET A 1 48.52 19.83 -39.00
CA MET A 1 47.60 20.94 -38.67
C MET A 1 46.20 20.43 -38.97
N ILE A 2 45.56 19.79 -37.99
CA ILE A 2 44.26 19.12 -38.14
C ILE A 2 43.22 20.05 -37.50
N SER A 3 42.28 20.54 -38.30
CA SER A 3 41.21 21.45 -37.89
C SER A 3 40.13 20.70 -37.11
N HIS A 4 39.89 21.13 -35.88
CA HIS A 4 38.77 20.70 -35.03
C HIS A 4 37.43 21.22 -35.56
N PHE A 5 36.46 20.33 -35.74
CA PHE A 5 35.03 20.64 -35.84
C PHE A 5 34.44 20.71 -34.41
N PRO A 6 33.68 21.75 -34.03
CA PRO A 6 33.00 21.80 -32.74
C PRO A 6 31.62 21.11 -32.81
N LEU A 7 31.30 20.28 -31.81
CA LEU A 7 29.97 19.73 -31.59
C LEU A 7 29.05 20.78 -30.93
N PRO A 8 27.76 20.86 -31.29
CA PRO A 8 26.82 21.77 -30.63
C PRO A 8 26.33 21.21 -29.29
N SER A 9 26.30 22.06 -28.26
CA SER A 9 25.77 21.76 -26.94
C SER A 9 24.24 21.80 -26.95
N LEU A 10 23.60 20.62 -26.92
CA LEU A 10 22.16 20.52 -26.69
C LEU A 10 21.87 20.69 -25.19
N ARG A 11 21.60 21.92 -24.75
CA ARG A 11 20.91 22.15 -23.48
C ARG A 11 19.44 21.76 -23.66
N SER A 12 19.09 20.51 -23.34
CA SER A 12 17.70 20.12 -23.17
C SER A 12 17.16 20.73 -21.88
N THR A 13 16.35 21.78 -22.01
CA THR A 13 15.47 22.25 -20.94
C THR A 13 14.37 21.21 -20.71
N PHE A 14 14.63 20.27 -19.80
CA PHE A 14 13.59 19.39 -19.25
C PHE A 14 12.68 20.20 -18.32
N ARG A 15 11.59 20.74 -18.85
CA ARG A 15 10.40 21.05 -18.03
C ARG A 15 9.56 19.79 -18.00
N TYR A 16 9.77 18.95 -16.98
CA TYR A 16 8.86 17.86 -16.68
C TYR A 16 7.55 18.44 -16.14
N ALA A 17 6.44 18.16 -16.81
CA ALA A 17 5.13 18.61 -16.42
C ALA A 17 4.76 17.99 -15.05
N ARG A 18 4.67 18.83 -14.02
CA ARG A 18 3.99 18.51 -12.77
C ARG A 18 2.51 18.26 -13.08
N GLY A 19 2.04 17.03 -12.86
CA GLY A 19 0.61 16.73 -12.92
C GLY A 19 0.28 15.30 -13.36
N LEU A 20 0.66 14.31 -12.54
CA LEU A 20 0.09 12.97 -12.61
C LEU A 20 -0.36 12.56 -11.22
N HIS A 21 -1.34 13.28 -10.69
CA HIS A 21 -2.26 12.72 -9.70
C HIS A 21 -3.69 13.14 -10.05
N THR A 22 -4.56 12.14 -9.95
CA THR A 22 -6.03 12.17 -9.93
C THR A 22 -6.77 12.11 -11.26
N LYS A 23 -7.63 11.08 -11.31
CA LYS A 23 -8.72 10.80 -12.27
C LYS A 23 -8.29 10.20 -13.60
N THR A 24 -8.35 8.87 -13.72
CA THR A 24 -9.31 8.15 -14.57
C THR A 24 -8.95 6.66 -14.64
N ASN A 25 -10.00 5.83 -14.69
CA ASN A 25 -10.07 4.40 -15.02
C ASN A 25 -8.74 3.66 -15.22
N ALA A 26 -8.56 2.59 -14.44
CA ALA A 26 -7.53 1.57 -14.61
C ALA A 26 -7.21 1.35 -16.10
N ALA A 27 -6.10 1.90 -16.57
CA ALA A 27 -5.62 1.58 -17.90
C ALA A 27 -5.21 0.09 -17.87
N PRO A 28 -5.69 -0.75 -18.81
CA PRO A 28 -5.45 -2.19 -18.80
C PRO A 28 -4.00 -2.57 -19.13
N PHE A 29 -3.10 -1.59 -19.24
CA PHE A 29 -1.72 -1.79 -19.66
C PHE A 29 -0.78 -0.90 -18.87
N ASN A 30 0.25 -1.53 -18.31
CA ASN A 30 1.41 -0.83 -17.76
C ASN A 30 2.45 -0.64 -18.87
N ILE A 31 3.23 0.43 -18.79
CA ILE A 31 4.32 0.70 -19.73
C ILE A 31 5.62 0.48 -18.98
N ALA A 32 6.49 -0.37 -19.51
CA ALA A 32 7.87 -0.50 -19.05
C ALA A 32 8.85 -0.04 -20.12
N PHE A 33 10.03 0.38 -19.65
CA PHE A 33 11.17 0.66 -20.50
C PHE A 33 12.08 -0.56 -20.48
N ASP A 34 12.39 -1.07 -21.66
CA ASP A 34 13.46 -2.05 -21.83
C ASP A 34 14.84 -1.41 -21.61
N ILE A 35 15.86 -2.25 -21.39
CA ILE A 35 17.26 -1.80 -21.22
C ILE A 35 17.77 -1.00 -22.42
N ASP A 36 17.20 -1.23 -23.60
CA ASP A 36 17.52 -0.53 -24.85
C ASP A 36 16.66 0.74 -25.06
N GLY A 37 15.85 1.14 -24.07
CA GLY A 37 14.99 2.32 -24.14
C GLY A 37 13.71 2.11 -24.96
N VAL A 38 13.36 0.85 -25.27
CA VAL A 38 12.14 0.51 -26.00
C VAL A 38 10.94 0.50 -25.05
N LEU A 39 9.84 1.13 -25.49
CA LEU A 39 8.56 1.11 -24.79
C LEU A 39 7.88 -0.24 -24.98
N ILE A 40 7.78 -1.02 -23.90
CA ILE A 40 7.07 -2.29 -23.89
C ILE A 40 5.70 -2.09 -23.24
N LYS A 41 4.66 -2.48 -23.98
CA LYS A 41 3.30 -2.55 -23.46
C LYS A 41 3.14 -3.85 -22.67
N ILE A 42 3.00 -3.73 -21.35
CA ILE A 42 2.82 -4.86 -20.44
C ILE A 42 1.33 -5.05 -20.18
N ASN A 43 0.83 -6.25 -20.48
CA ASN A 43 -0.46 -6.71 -20.00
C ASN A 43 -0.35 -6.99 -18.49
N GLY A 44 -1.31 -6.49 -17.69
CA GLY A 44 -1.34 -6.70 -16.25
C GLY A 44 -1.35 -8.19 -15.84
N GLU A 45 -1.81 -9.09 -16.72
CA GLU A 45 -1.77 -10.54 -16.50
C GLU A 45 -0.34 -11.11 -16.46
N ASN A 46 0.61 -10.43 -17.10
CA ASN A 46 2.01 -10.84 -17.17
C ASN A 46 2.88 -10.18 -16.09
N MET A 47 2.26 -9.41 -15.18
CA MET A 47 2.97 -8.68 -14.14
C MET A 47 2.81 -9.38 -12.80
N ILE A 48 3.94 -9.83 -12.23
CA ILE A 48 4.00 -10.34 -10.86
C ILE A 48 4.54 -9.22 -9.97
N VAL A 49 3.65 -8.68 -9.13
CA VAL A 49 3.98 -7.76 -8.04
C VAL A 49 3.93 -8.48 -6.69
N SER A 50 4.49 -7.86 -5.65
CA SER A 50 4.63 -8.43 -4.28
C SER A 50 3.36 -9.11 -3.75
N HIS A 51 2.19 -8.51 -3.96
CA HIS A 51 0.91 -9.00 -3.45
C HIS A 51 0.18 -9.98 -4.40
N SER A 52 0.71 -10.25 -5.60
CA SER A 52 0.11 -11.21 -6.55
C SER A 52 -0.09 -12.62 -5.98
N PRO A 53 0.84 -13.17 -5.16
CA PRO A 53 0.65 -14.47 -4.52
C PRO A 53 -0.58 -14.53 -3.61
N MET A 54 -1.08 -13.39 -3.11
CA MET A 54 -2.28 -13.35 -2.27
C MET A 54 -3.54 -13.77 -3.03
N ARG A 55 -3.55 -13.76 -4.37
CA ARG A 55 -4.64 -14.34 -5.17
C ARG A 55 -4.87 -15.84 -4.85
N SER A 56 -3.82 -16.56 -4.44
CA SER A 56 -3.94 -17.97 -4.03
C SER A 56 -4.71 -18.16 -2.72
N LEU A 57 -4.89 -17.10 -1.92
CA LEU A 57 -5.64 -17.11 -0.66
C LEU A 57 -7.14 -16.89 -0.86
N VAL A 58 -7.57 -16.50 -2.06
CA VAL A 58 -8.97 -16.23 -2.38
C VAL A 58 -9.88 -17.44 -2.10
N PRO A 59 -9.54 -18.70 -2.46
CA PRO A 59 -10.39 -19.83 -2.12
C PRO A 59 -10.68 -19.99 -0.62
N SER A 60 -9.76 -19.55 0.24
CA SER A 60 -9.89 -19.64 1.71
C SER A 60 -10.61 -18.45 2.32
N TYR A 61 -10.46 -17.24 1.74
CA TYR A 61 -10.95 -15.98 2.34
C TYR A 61 -11.87 -15.16 1.42
N LYS A 62 -12.43 -15.77 0.36
CA LYS A 62 -13.30 -15.09 -0.61
C LYS A 62 -14.45 -14.33 0.06
N ASP A 63 -15.11 -15.03 0.99
CA ASP A 63 -16.24 -14.56 1.78
C ASP A 63 -15.82 -14.35 3.24
N SER A 64 -14.56 -13.95 3.47
CA SER A 64 -14.03 -13.54 4.77
C SER A 64 -13.83 -12.03 4.79
N ASN A 65 -13.85 -11.42 5.98
CA ASN A 65 -13.60 -10.00 6.16
C ASN A 65 -12.09 -9.74 6.20
N VAL A 66 -11.55 -9.17 5.14
CA VAL A 66 -10.11 -8.97 4.93
C VAL A 66 -9.74 -7.52 5.22
N LEU A 67 -8.89 -7.30 6.21
CA LEU A 67 -8.25 -6.00 6.44
C LEU A 67 -7.04 -5.87 5.50
N VAL A 68 -7.14 -5.01 4.49
CA VAL A 68 -6.07 -4.76 3.53
C VAL A 68 -5.34 -3.47 3.86
N VAL A 69 -4.04 -3.58 4.08
CA VAL A 69 -3.16 -2.48 4.48
C VAL A 69 -2.25 -2.08 3.33
N GLY A 70 -2.02 -0.78 3.20
CA GLY A 70 -1.08 -0.21 2.25
C GLY A 70 -1.73 0.52 1.08
N GLY A 71 -0.88 1.24 0.36
CA GLY A 71 -1.26 2.00 -0.82
C GLY A 71 -1.97 3.31 -0.47
N GLU A 72 -2.10 4.17 -1.48
CA GLU A 72 -2.83 5.42 -1.30
C GLU A 72 -4.32 5.19 -1.54
N GLY A 73 -5.15 5.51 -0.54
CA GLY A 73 -6.59 5.44 -0.67
C GLY A 73 -7.14 4.04 -0.93
N SER A 74 -8.08 3.92 -1.87
CA SER A 74 -8.72 2.64 -2.20
C SER A 74 -7.94 1.80 -3.21
N SER A 75 -6.68 2.14 -3.51
CA SER A 75 -5.87 1.44 -4.52
C SER A 75 -5.69 -0.05 -4.18
N CYS A 76 -5.15 -0.36 -3.00
CA CYS A 76 -4.96 -1.75 -2.56
C CYS A 76 -6.29 -2.49 -2.36
N LYS A 77 -7.35 -1.79 -1.91
CA LYS A 77 -8.71 -2.35 -1.82
C LYS A 77 -9.22 -2.80 -3.19
N ASN A 78 -9.11 -1.96 -4.21
CA ASN A 78 -9.54 -2.29 -5.56
C ASN A 78 -8.76 -3.49 -6.13
N VAL A 79 -7.45 -3.56 -5.84
CA VAL A 79 -6.63 -4.71 -6.25
C VAL A 79 -7.08 -6.00 -5.54
N ALA A 80 -7.29 -5.96 -4.22
CA ALA A 80 -7.79 -7.12 -3.48
C ALA A 80 -9.17 -7.58 -4.02
N GLN A 81 -10.09 -6.65 -4.29
CA GLN A 81 -11.37 -6.96 -4.91
C GLN A 81 -11.21 -7.57 -6.31
N SER A 82 -10.28 -7.06 -7.12
CA SER A 82 -9.95 -7.63 -8.43
C SER A 82 -9.39 -9.06 -8.37
N TYR A 83 -8.77 -9.44 -7.25
CA TYR A 83 -8.33 -10.82 -7.03
C TYR A 83 -9.49 -11.75 -6.65
N GLY A 84 -10.58 -11.20 -6.12
CA GLY A 84 -11.81 -11.92 -5.81
C GLY A 84 -12.19 -11.92 -4.33
N PHE A 85 -11.49 -11.18 -3.47
CA PHE A 85 -11.93 -10.95 -2.09
C PHE A 85 -13.17 -10.06 -2.09
N LYS A 86 -14.28 -10.52 -1.48
CA LYS A 86 -15.55 -9.78 -1.52
C LYS A 86 -15.65 -8.72 -0.43
N ARG A 87 -15.29 -9.09 0.81
CA ARG A 87 -15.35 -8.18 1.97
C ARG A 87 -13.96 -7.67 2.27
N VAL A 88 -13.67 -6.47 1.78
CA VAL A 88 -12.38 -5.80 1.98
C VAL A 88 -12.60 -4.49 2.71
N VAL A 89 -11.88 -4.35 3.82
CA VAL A 89 -11.86 -3.16 4.68
C VAL A 89 -10.46 -2.56 4.64
N THR A 90 -10.36 -1.23 4.64
CA THR A 90 -9.07 -0.53 4.78
C THR A 90 -8.92 0.14 6.15
N PRO A 91 -7.68 0.36 6.62
CA PRO A 91 -7.42 1.15 7.81
C PRO A 91 -8.09 2.54 7.81
N ASP A 92 -8.10 3.23 6.67
CA ASP A 92 -8.81 4.51 6.52
C ASP A 92 -10.32 4.38 6.79
N GLU A 93 -10.95 3.29 6.33
CA GLU A 93 -12.39 3.06 6.55
C GLU A 93 -12.68 2.81 8.03
N VAL A 94 -11.86 2.00 8.70
CA VAL A 94 -12.00 1.74 10.14
C VAL A 94 -11.81 3.02 10.94
N HIS A 95 -10.77 3.80 10.64
CA HIS A 95 -10.47 5.05 11.34
C HIS A 95 -11.53 6.12 11.13
N SER A 96 -12.18 6.14 9.97
CA SER A 96 -13.30 7.07 9.70
C SER A 96 -14.51 6.84 10.63
N VAL A 97 -14.71 5.61 11.09
CA VAL A 97 -15.79 5.24 12.03
C VAL A 97 -15.30 5.30 13.48
N TYR A 98 -14.05 4.90 13.73
CA TYR A 98 -13.43 4.85 15.05
C TYR A 98 -12.20 5.77 15.12
N PRO A 99 -12.37 7.10 15.05
CA PRO A 99 -11.25 8.04 15.04
C PRO A 99 -10.42 8.00 16.33
N SER A 100 -10.99 7.50 17.42
CA SER A 100 -10.31 7.32 18.71
C SER A 100 -9.20 6.27 18.68
N VAL A 101 -9.17 5.37 17.69
CA VAL A 101 -8.12 4.33 17.58
C VAL A 101 -6.75 4.95 17.37
N CYS A 102 -6.67 6.02 16.57
CA CYS A 102 -5.45 6.79 16.39
C CYS A 102 -5.77 8.29 16.36
N PRO A 103 -5.81 8.96 17.51
CA PRO A 103 -6.24 10.37 17.61
C PRO A 103 -5.30 11.34 16.90
N THR A 104 -4.03 10.96 16.72
CA THR A 104 -3.00 11.78 16.07
C THR A 104 -3.03 11.72 14.54
N SER A 105 -3.74 10.72 14.00
CA SER A 105 -3.83 10.51 12.55
C SER A 105 -4.91 11.38 11.94
N THR A 106 -4.62 11.93 10.76
CA THR A 106 -5.59 12.73 10.03
C THR A 106 -6.64 11.82 9.38
N CYS A 107 -7.90 11.97 9.80
CA CYS A 107 -9.01 11.34 9.10
C CYS A 107 -9.22 12.04 7.76
N HIS A 108 -8.91 11.35 6.67
CA HIS A 108 -9.28 11.79 5.34
C HIS A 108 -10.74 11.37 5.09
N GLU A 109 -11.69 12.26 5.37
CA GLU A 109 -13.08 12.02 4.99
C GLU A 109 -13.18 11.78 3.48
N ARG A 110 -13.66 10.61 3.08
CA ARG A 110 -13.95 10.30 1.68
C ARG A 110 -15.43 9.96 1.50
N PRO A 111 -16.09 10.47 0.45
CA PRO A 111 -17.50 10.20 0.20
C PRO A 111 -17.82 8.70 0.11
N ASP A 112 -16.87 7.91 -0.39
CA ASP A 112 -17.02 6.47 -0.60
C ASP A 112 -17.12 5.64 0.69
N PHE A 113 -16.57 6.15 1.80
CA PHE A 113 -16.58 5.46 3.10
C PHE A 113 -17.97 5.44 3.75
N GLN A 114 -18.87 6.33 3.31
CA GLN A 114 -20.22 6.45 3.87
C GLN A 114 -21.24 5.47 3.25
N ARG A 115 -20.82 4.60 2.32
CA ARG A 115 -21.71 3.56 1.78
C ARG A 115 -22.03 2.53 2.88
N LYS A 116 -23.34 2.27 3.09
CA LYS A 116 -23.85 1.32 4.10
C LYS A 116 -23.18 -0.05 4.05
N GLU A 117 -22.86 -0.54 2.86
CA GLU A 117 -22.19 -1.83 2.64
C GLU A 117 -20.80 -1.88 3.29
N HIS A 118 -20.06 -0.76 3.30
CA HIS A 118 -18.75 -0.67 3.95
C HIS A 118 -18.88 -0.64 5.47
N LEU A 119 -19.89 0.05 5.99
CA LEU A 119 -20.16 0.10 7.42
C LEU A 119 -20.53 -1.28 7.99
N GLN A 120 -21.27 -2.11 7.23
CA GLN A 120 -21.60 -3.47 7.65
C GLN A 120 -20.35 -4.34 7.83
N ASN A 121 -19.36 -4.23 6.95
CA ASN A 121 -18.11 -4.99 7.10
C ASN A 121 -17.27 -4.52 8.28
N LEU A 122 -17.48 -3.30 8.80
CA LEU A 122 -16.76 -2.78 9.97
C LEU A 122 -17.30 -3.31 11.30
N GLU A 123 -18.56 -3.76 11.31
CA GLU A 123 -19.18 -4.37 12.49
C GLU A 123 -18.84 -5.88 12.61
N GLU A 124 -18.40 -6.49 11.51
CA GLU A 124 -18.01 -7.90 11.46
C GLU A 124 -16.56 -8.12 11.92
N PRO A 125 -16.25 -9.27 12.55
CA PRO A 125 -14.88 -9.61 12.92
C PRO A 125 -13.95 -9.59 11.71
N ILE A 126 -12.71 -9.12 11.89
CA ILE A 126 -11.65 -9.27 10.90
C ILE A 126 -11.19 -10.73 10.91
N ASP A 127 -11.20 -11.39 9.75
CA ASP A 127 -10.77 -12.78 9.63
C ASP A 127 -9.28 -12.91 9.32
N VAL A 128 -8.72 -11.93 8.59
CA VAL A 128 -7.34 -11.95 8.12
C VAL A 128 -6.84 -10.54 7.80
N VAL A 129 -5.57 -10.29 8.10
CA VAL A 129 -4.87 -9.05 7.75
C VAL A 129 -3.92 -9.32 6.59
N MET A 130 -3.95 -8.47 5.55
CA MET A 130 -3.09 -8.58 4.39
C MET A 130 -2.42 -7.24 4.08
N VAL A 131 -1.10 -7.20 4.19
CA VAL A 131 -0.28 -6.02 3.91
C VAL A 131 0.21 -6.08 2.46
N PHE A 132 -0.47 -5.36 1.57
CA PHE A 132 -0.24 -5.37 0.13
C PHE A 132 0.90 -4.44 -0.29
N HIS A 133 1.11 -3.37 0.48
CA HIS A 133 2.10 -2.33 0.21
C HIS A 133 2.42 -1.59 1.52
N ASP A 134 3.44 -0.73 1.50
CA ASP A 134 3.71 0.21 2.58
C ASP A 134 2.50 1.13 2.83
N SER A 135 2.27 1.39 4.11
CA SER A 135 1.26 2.34 4.57
C SER A 135 1.72 3.79 4.40
N VAL A 136 0.76 4.68 4.15
CA VAL A 136 0.95 6.13 4.19
C VAL A 136 0.96 6.66 5.63
N ASP A 137 0.21 6.02 6.53
CA ASP A 137 0.14 6.35 7.96
C ASP A 137 0.38 5.09 8.80
N TRP A 138 1.66 4.81 9.02
CA TRP A 138 2.10 3.65 9.79
C TRP A 138 1.58 3.65 11.22
N GLY A 139 1.36 4.82 11.85
CA GLY A 139 0.88 4.87 13.24
C GLY A 139 -0.52 4.27 13.36
N ARG A 140 -1.43 4.74 12.50
CA ARG A 140 -2.80 4.24 12.43
C ARG A 140 -2.89 2.80 11.95
N ASP A 141 -2.23 2.49 10.83
CA ASP A 141 -2.39 1.20 10.18
C ASP A 141 -1.76 0.08 11.01
N LEU A 142 -0.62 0.34 11.67
CA LEU A 142 -0.01 -0.61 12.59
C LEU A 142 -0.87 -0.82 13.84
N GLN A 143 -1.44 0.24 14.42
CA GLN A 143 -2.36 0.13 15.56
C GLN A 143 -3.54 -0.79 15.23
N LEU A 144 -4.16 -0.60 14.05
CA LEU A 144 -5.27 -1.45 13.60
C LEU A 144 -4.87 -2.89 13.33
N CYS A 145 -3.67 -3.13 12.78
CA CYS A 145 -3.14 -4.49 12.64
C CYS A 145 -2.99 -5.16 14.01
N LEU A 146 -2.41 -4.44 14.99
CA LEU A 146 -2.21 -4.94 16.34
C LEU A 146 -3.55 -5.24 17.03
N ASP A 147 -4.52 -4.34 16.92
CA ASP A 147 -5.86 -4.52 17.48
C ASP A 147 -6.53 -5.77 16.90
N ALA A 148 -6.44 -5.99 15.58
CA ALA A 148 -6.96 -7.20 14.95
C ALA A 148 -6.24 -8.47 15.46
N LEU A 149 -4.91 -8.45 15.58
CA LEU A 149 -4.10 -9.57 16.05
C LEU A 149 -4.33 -9.93 17.53
N ALA A 150 -4.55 -8.91 18.37
CA ALA A 150 -4.75 -9.02 19.81
C ALA A 150 -6.22 -9.13 20.23
N SER A 151 -7.17 -8.97 19.29
CA SER A 151 -8.60 -9.04 19.55
C SER A 151 -9.08 -10.41 20.04
N LYS A 152 -10.29 -10.48 20.59
CA LYS A 152 -11.00 -11.74 20.80
C LYS A 152 -11.67 -12.16 19.49
N GLY A 153 -11.02 -13.04 18.73
CA GLY A 153 -11.59 -13.64 17.52
C GLY A 153 -11.81 -12.66 16.36
N GLY A 154 -10.97 -11.62 16.21
CA GLY A 154 -11.05 -10.66 15.11
C GLY A 154 -11.93 -9.44 15.37
N VAL A 155 -12.65 -9.40 16.49
CA VAL A 155 -13.58 -8.30 16.82
C VAL A 155 -12.81 -7.06 17.28
N LEU A 156 -12.81 -6.01 16.46
CA LEU A 156 -12.16 -4.75 16.79
C LEU A 156 -12.76 -4.12 18.06
N GLY A 157 -11.93 -3.49 18.87
CA GLY A 157 -12.32 -2.94 20.19
C GLY A 157 -12.35 -3.96 21.33
N THR A 158 -12.08 -5.22 21.05
CA THR A 158 -11.82 -6.23 22.09
C THR A 158 -10.33 -6.51 22.22
N ILE A 159 -9.91 -7.01 23.38
CA ILE A 159 -8.53 -7.48 23.61
C ILE A 159 -8.57 -8.83 24.30
N LYS A 160 -7.69 -9.75 23.93
CA LYS A 160 -7.50 -11.00 24.67
C LYS A 160 -7.16 -10.74 26.14
N GLU A 161 -7.50 -11.70 26.99
CA GLU A 161 -7.03 -11.68 28.37
C GLU A 161 -5.51 -11.70 28.43
N SER A 162 -4.93 -11.08 29.46
CA SER A 162 -3.47 -10.91 29.61
C SER A 162 -2.69 -12.23 29.50
N THR A 163 -3.25 -13.31 30.03
CA THR A 163 -2.66 -14.66 29.95
C THR A 163 -2.59 -15.18 28.51
N ASP A 164 -3.63 -14.92 27.72
CA ASP A 164 -3.77 -15.43 26.36
C ASP A 164 -2.99 -14.59 25.35
N LEU A 165 -2.83 -13.29 25.63
CA LEU A 165 -2.10 -12.37 24.77
C LEU A 165 -0.64 -12.78 24.57
N HIS A 166 0.00 -13.32 25.62
CA HIS A 166 1.40 -13.75 25.58
C HIS A 166 1.60 -15.25 25.34
N SER A 167 0.55 -16.06 25.52
CA SER A 167 0.66 -17.53 25.50
C SER A 167 0.01 -18.17 24.27
N THR A 168 -0.94 -17.49 23.63
CA THR A 168 -1.65 -18.00 22.46
C THR A 168 -1.15 -17.36 21.18
N LYS A 169 -1.31 -18.06 20.04
CA LYS A 169 -1.09 -17.46 18.73
C LYS A 169 -2.02 -16.26 18.53
N GLN A 170 -1.61 -15.32 17.68
CA GLN A 170 -2.47 -14.23 17.18
C GLN A 170 -3.89 -14.72 16.82
N SER A 171 -4.90 -13.86 17.04
CA SER A 171 -6.30 -14.19 16.73
C SER A 171 -6.55 -14.37 15.24
N VAL A 172 -5.92 -13.52 14.43
CA VAL A 172 -6.11 -13.49 12.99
C VAL A 172 -4.76 -13.69 12.31
N PRO A 173 -4.67 -14.46 11.21
CA PRO A 173 -3.45 -14.52 10.42
C PRO A 173 -3.14 -13.15 9.80
N ILE A 174 -1.85 -12.83 9.68
CA ILE A 174 -1.34 -11.66 8.98
C ILE A 174 -0.36 -12.11 7.89
N TYR A 175 -0.51 -11.54 6.70
CA TYR A 175 0.35 -11.81 5.56
C TYR A 175 1.02 -10.52 5.08
N PHE A 176 2.35 -10.54 4.98
CA PHE A 176 3.13 -9.48 4.37
C PHE A 176 3.49 -9.87 2.94
N SER A 177 3.19 -8.98 1.99
CA SER A 177 3.53 -9.20 0.57
C SER A 177 5.00 -8.96 0.27
N ASN A 178 5.67 -8.11 1.05
CA ASN A 178 7.08 -7.79 0.86
C ASN A 178 7.83 -7.79 2.21
N PRO A 179 8.87 -8.63 2.40
CA PRO A 179 9.72 -8.61 3.59
C PRO A 179 10.95 -7.70 3.47
N ASP A 180 11.08 -6.92 2.39
CA ASP A 180 12.23 -6.04 2.17
C ASP A 180 12.36 -4.97 3.27
N ILE A 181 13.55 -4.87 3.85
CA ILE A 181 13.89 -3.82 4.84
C ILE A 181 14.34 -2.54 4.14
N VAL A 182 14.92 -2.66 2.94
CA VAL A 182 15.46 -1.56 2.13
C VAL A 182 14.96 -1.69 0.71
N CYS A 183 14.66 -0.55 0.07
CA CYS A 183 14.35 -0.51 -1.36
C CYS A 183 15.19 0.59 -2.03
N VAL A 184 15.32 0.50 -3.35
CA VAL A 184 16.00 1.55 -4.11
C VAL A 184 14.96 2.56 -4.54
N ASP A 185 15.12 3.79 -4.05
CA ASP A 185 14.24 4.90 -4.38
C ASP A 185 14.76 5.66 -5.64
N ARG A 186 14.07 6.73 -6.04
CA ARG A 186 14.40 7.56 -7.22
C ARG A 186 15.80 8.17 -7.19
N CYS A 187 16.45 8.28 -6.05
CA CYS A 187 17.83 8.76 -5.90
C CYS A 187 18.88 7.67 -6.17
N GLY A 188 18.48 6.45 -6.55
CA GLY A 188 19.39 5.37 -6.94
C GLY A 188 20.30 4.89 -5.80
N ALA A 189 19.98 5.25 -4.56
CA ALA A 189 20.63 4.68 -3.38
C ALA A 189 19.75 3.59 -2.77
N MET A 190 20.42 2.58 -2.21
CA MET A 190 19.79 1.60 -1.35
C MET A 190 19.45 2.32 -0.05
N THR A 191 18.22 2.79 0.08
CA THR A 191 17.81 3.66 1.17
C THR A 191 16.73 3.00 2.00
N THR A 192 16.80 3.20 3.32
CA THR A 192 15.57 3.34 4.10
C THR A 192 15.03 4.74 3.78
N GLN A 193 13.71 4.98 3.83
CA GLN A 193 13.15 6.32 3.57
C GLN A 193 13.85 7.46 4.35
N CYS A 194 14.47 7.14 5.50
CA CYS A 194 15.27 8.07 6.30
C CYS A 194 16.68 8.37 5.76
N HIS A 195 17.32 7.47 5.01
CA HIS A 195 18.67 7.67 4.47
C HIS A 195 18.70 8.78 3.40
N ASP A 196 17.59 9.01 2.69
CA ASP A 196 17.48 10.09 1.71
C ASP A 196 17.49 11.50 2.32
N LEU A 197 17.15 11.65 3.61
CA LEU A 197 17.24 12.93 4.34
C LEU A 197 18.65 13.50 4.40
N VAL A 198 19.68 12.65 4.38
CA VAL A 198 21.08 13.09 4.42
C VAL A 198 21.54 13.61 3.05
N ARG A 199 20.98 13.07 1.96
CA ARG A 199 21.27 13.49 0.59
C ARG A 199 20.57 14.80 0.22
N GLU A 200 19.33 15.01 0.65
CA GLU A 200 18.66 16.30 0.47
C GLU A 200 19.40 17.45 1.17
N ARG A 201 20.03 17.19 2.32
CA ARG A 201 20.87 18.17 3.03
C ARG A 201 22.21 18.46 2.36
N SER A 202 22.74 17.54 1.55
CA SER A 202 24.07 17.68 0.92
C SER A 202 24.02 18.23 -0.52
N GLY A 203 22.82 18.46 -1.07
CA GLY A 203 22.61 19.19 -2.34
C GLY A 203 22.42 20.70 -2.19
N SER A 204 22.60 21.26 -1.00
CA SER A 204 22.57 22.70 -0.71
C SER A 204 23.92 23.18 -0.16
N VAL A 205 24.98 23.08 -0.96
CA VAL A 205 26.22 23.88 -0.86
C VAL A 205 26.70 24.19 -2.27
#